data_AF-A0ABD0NMN5-F1
#
_entry.id   AF-A0ABD0NMN5-F1
#
_cell.length_a   1.000
_cell.length_b   1.000
_cell.length_c   1.000
_cell.angle_alpha   90.00
_cell.angle_beta   90.00
_cell.angle_gamma   90.00
#
_symmetry.space_group_name_H-M   'P 1'
#
loop_
_entity.id
_entity.type
_entity.pdbx_description
1 polymer ?
#
loop_
_entity_poly.entity_id
_entity_poly.type
_entity_poly.pdbx_seq_one_letter_code
_entity_poly.pdbx_strand_id
1 'polypeptide(L)' 'RACIDFAINAKPLTRYMPQDKQSYQYKIWKFVVSTPFEYSILTMIAINTVVLMMK' A
#
# COMPACT_ATOMS: atom_id res chain seq x y z
N ARG A 1 6.30 -13.74 -27.26
CA ARG A 1 7.24 -14.55 -26.43
C ARG A 1 7.47 -13.96 -25.03
N ALA A 2 7.50 -12.64 -24.87
CA ALA A 2 7.70 -11.97 -23.58
C ALA A 2 6.67 -12.35 -22.48
N CYS A 3 5.40 -12.58 -22.81
CA CYS A 3 4.38 -12.98 -21.82
C CYS A 3 4.63 -14.39 -21.25
N ILE A 4 5.20 -15.31 -22.05
CA ILE A 4 5.51 -16.68 -21.61
C ILE A 4 6.70 -16.65 -20.65
N ASP A 5 7.73 -15.84 -20.96
CA ASP A 5 8.90 -15.68 -20.12
C ASP A 5 8.57 -15.01 -18.78
N PHE A 6 7.66 -14.03 -18.79
CA PHE A 6 7.17 -13.40 -17.57
C PHE A 6 6.38 -14.37 -16.69
N ALA A 7 5.48 -15.18 -17.26
CA ALA A 7 4.69 -16.14 -16.49
C ALA A 7 5.56 -17.23 -15.82
N ILE A 8 6.66 -17.65 -16.46
CA ILE A 8 7.57 -18.68 -15.94
C ILE A 8 8.51 -18.11 -14.87
N ASN A 9 8.95 -16.85 -15.00
CA ASN A 9 9.91 -16.24 -14.07
C ASN A 9 9.28 -15.34 -12.99
N ALA A 10 7.97 -15.09 -13.05
CA ALA A 10 7.29 -14.25 -12.09
C ALA A 10 7.36 -14.88 -10.69
N LYS A 11 8.14 -14.24 -9.81
CA LYS A 11 8.14 -14.58 -8.39
C LYS A 11 6.89 -13.97 -7.74
N PRO A 12 6.19 -14.72 -6.87
CA PRO A 12 5.04 -14.17 -6.17
C PRO A 12 5.49 -12.97 -5.33
N LEU A 13 4.75 -11.87 -5.44
CA LEU A 13 4.94 -10.72 -4.57
C LEU A 13 4.64 -11.16 -3.15
N THR A 14 5.65 -11.13 -2.27
CA THR A 14 5.50 -11.46 -0.85
C THR A 14 4.73 -10.36 -0.13
N ARG A 15 3.42 -10.29 -0.36
CA ARG A 15 2.49 -9.49 0.44
C ARG A 15 2.15 -10.31 1.69
N TYR A 16 2.32 -9.72 2.87
CA TYR A 16 1.81 -10.32 4.11
C TYR A 16 0.29 -10.32 4.03
N MET A 17 -0.31 -11.43 3.59
CA MET A 17 -1.75 -11.62 3.54
C MET A 17 -2.17 -12.31 4.84
N PRO A 18 -2.95 -11.66 5.72
CA PRO A 18 -3.40 -12.31 6.94
C PRO A 18 -4.26 -13.53 6.59
N GLN A 19 -3.95 -14.67 7.21
CA GLN A 19 -4.62 -15.96 6.94
C GLN A 19 -6.12 -15.91 7.30
N ASP A 20 -6.49 -15.12 8.32
CA ASP A 20 -7.86 -15.00 8.80
C ASP A 20 -8.62 -13.81 8.20
N LYS A 21 -9.43 -14.09 7.17
CA LYS A 21 -10.32 -13.10 6.52
C LYS A 21 -11.42 -12.54 7.42
N GLN A 22 -11.77 -13.22 8.53
CA GLN A 22 -12.78 -12.77 9.50
C GLN A 22 -12.21 -11.94 10.66
N SER A 23 -10.88 -11.85 10.79
CA SER A 23 -10.26 -11.11 11.88
C SER A 23 -10.29 -9.61 11.63
N TYR A 24 -10.38 -8.82 12.70
CA TYR A 24 -10.20 -7.36 12.68
C TYR A 24 -8.86 -6.97 12.03
N GLN A 25 -7.85 -7.84 12.14
CA GLN A 25 -6.55 -7.67 11.50
C GLN A 25 -6.65 -7.60 9.97
N TYR A 26 -7.54 -8.35 9.31
CA TYR A 26 -7.74 -8.26 7.86
C TYR A 26 -8.44 -6.96 7.45
N LYS A 27 -9.39 -6.47 8.25
CA LYS A 27 -10.05 -5.18 8.00
C LYS A 27 -9.06 -4.02 8.12
N ILE A 28 -8.24 -4.02 9.17
CA ILE A 28 -7.19 -3.00 9.38
C ILE A 28 -6.14 -3.11 8.27
N TRP A 29 -5.68 -4.31 7.94
CA TRP A 29 -4.73 -4.52 6.84
C TRP A 29 -5.27 -4.01 5.50
N LYS A 30 -6.53 -4.33 5.17
CA LYS A 30 -7.18 -3.85 3.94
C LYS A 30 -7.31 -2.32 3.93
N PHE A 31 -7.56 -1.71 5.09
CA PHE A 31 -7.65 -0.26 5.24
C PHE A 31 -6.28 0.42 5.07
N VAL A 32 -5.23 -0.09 5.73
CA VAL A 32 -3.87 0.44 5.64
C VAL A 32 -3.28 0.24 4.24
N VAL A 33 -3.61 -0.85 3.58
CA VAL A 33 -3.13 -1.13 2.22
C VAL A 33 -3.92 -0.41 1.12
N SER A 34 -4.95 0.35 1.50
CA SER A 34 -5.78 1.05 0.54
C SER A 34 -5.06 2.30 -0.01
N THR A 35 -5.15 2.51 -1.31
CA THR A 35 -4.62 3.69 -2.02
C THR A 35 -5.00 5.04 -1.37
N PRO A 36 -6.22 5.27 -0.82
CA PRO A 36 -6.51 6.53 -0.13
C PRO A 36 -5.67 6.78 1.12
N PHE A 37 -5.19 5.72 1.81
CA PHE A 37 -4.29 5.88 2.96
C PHE A 37 -2.89 6.36 2.53
N GLU A 38 -2.39 5.90 1.38
CA GLU A 38 -1.13 6.38 0.82
C GLU A 38 -1.22 7.88 0.46
N TYR A 39 -2.34 8.29 -0.16
CA TYR A 39 -2.60 9.70 -0.46
C TYR A 39 -2.76 10.57 0.79
N SER A 40 -3.35 10.04 1.87
CA SER A 40 -3.54 10.81 3.11
C SER A 40 -2.21 11.11 3.80
N ILE A 41 -1.28 10.15 3.83
CA ILE A 41 0.07 10.36 4.39
C ILE A 41 0.82 11.40 3.55
N LEU A 42 0.81 11.27 2.23
CA LEU A 42 1.46 12.24 1.33
C LEU A 42 0.90 13.65 1.53
N THR A 43 -0.43 13.76 1.67
CA THR A 43 -1.11 15.03 1.95
C THR A 43 -0.69 15.62 3.30
N MET A 44 -0.63 14.79 4.36
CA MET A 44 -0.19 15.23 5.69
C MET A 44 1.25 15.77 5.67
N ILE A 45 2.16 15.08 4.98
CA ILE A 45 3.55 15.53 4.81
C ILE A 45 3.60 16.85 4.04
N ALA A 46 2.89 16.93 2.90
CA ALA A 46 2.86 18.13 2.07
C ALA A 46 2.31 19.34 2.83
N ILE A 47 1.22 19.17 3.60
CA ILE A 47 0.67 20.21 4.46
C ILE A 47 1.72 20.68 5.47
N ASN A 48 2.42 19.76 6.13
CA ASN A 48 3.45 20.12 7.10
C ASN A 48 4.61 20.90 6.44
N THR A 49 5.03 20.52 5.24
CA THR A 49 6.03 21.27 4.47
C THR A 49 5.54 22.67 4.11
N VAL A 50 4.29 22.81 3.67
CA VAL A 50 3.69 24.13 3.37
C VAL A 50 3.64 25.01 4.62
N VAL A 51 3.19 24.48 5.74
CA VAL A 51 3.13 25.21 7.02
C VAL A 51 4.52 25.67 7.47
N LEU A 52 5.55 24.82 7.31
CA LEU A 52 6.92 25.18 7.63
C LEU A 52 7.47 26.28 6.70
N MET A 53 7.13 26.25 5.40
CA MET A 53 7.55 27.26 4.41
C MET A 53 6.78 28.57 4.53
N MET A 54 5.58 28.53 5.12
CA MET A 54 4.77 29.71 5.43
C MET A 54 5.17 30.37 6.77
N LYS A 55 6.08 29.76 7.53
CA LYS A 55 6.62 30.30 8.78
C LYS A 55 7.89 31.11 8.55
#